data_AF-A0A442ETN6-F1
#
_entry.id   AF-A0A442ETN6-F1
#
_cell.length_a   1.000
_cell.length_b   1.000
_cell.length_c   1.000
_cell.angle_alpha   90.00
_cell.angle_beta   90.00
_cell.angle_gamma   90.00
#
_symmetry.space_group_name_H-M   'P 1'
#
loop_
_entity.id
_entity.type
_entity.pdbx_description
1 polymer ?
#
loop_
_entity_poly.entity_id
_entity_poly.type
_entity_poly.pdbx_seq_one_letter_code
_entity_poly.pdbx_strand_id
1 'polypeptide(L)'
;NKMEYNPVVFEKLEEVNAAYDAGRCDAYTTDQSGLYGIRLTLSSPADHVVLPEIISKEPLGPAVRQGDDQWAHIARWTYFALLNAEEAGITQANVEEMKTSTDPNIQRLLGTEPDGKYGADLGLSNDWVVNIVKAVGNYGEMFERNVGSGSPLKIARGINALWTKGGLQYGPPVR
;
A
#
# COMPACT_ATOMS: atom_id res chain seq x y z
N ASN A 1 28.73 16.90 1.30
CA ASN A 1 28.80 16.23 2.62
C ASN A 1 30.21 15.71 2.95
N LYS A 2 31.17 15.66 2.00
CA LYS A 2 32.56 15.19 2.22
C LYS A 2 32.67 13.81 2.89
N MET A 3 31.67 12.94 2.70
CA MET A 3 31.69 11.57 3.21
C MET A 3 32.56 10.70 2.30
N GLU A 4 33.34 9.80 2.90
CA GLU A 4 33.99 8.71 2.20
C GLU A 4 32.95 7.64 1.83
N TYR A 5 33.01 7.09 0.63
CA TYR A 5 32.00 6.16 0.10
C TYR A 5 32.58 4.76 -0.06
N ASN A 6 32.15 3.84 0.81
CA ASN A 6 32.65 2.46 0.90
C ASN A 6 31.49 1.45 0.80
N PRO A 7 30.87 1.26 -0.38
CA PRO A 7 29.76 0.34 -0.54
C PRO A 7 30.23 -1.12 -0.50
N VAL A 8 29.44 -1.98 0.13
CA VAL A 8 29.56 -3.43 0.03
C VAL A 8 28.31 -3.96 -0.67
N VAL A 9 28.49 -4.49 -1.88
CA VAL A 9 27.37 -4.92 -2.74
C VAL A 9 27.19 -6.42 -2.63
N PHE A 10 25.94 -6.85 -2.50
CA PHE A 10 25.54 -8.25 -2.48
C PHE A 10 24.43 -8.48 -3.51
N GLU A 11 24.33 -9.70 -3.99
CA GLU A 11 23.30 -10.09 -4.96
C GLU A 11 22.02 -10.59 -4.29
N LYS A 12 22.13 -11.13 -3.07
CA LYS A 12 21.00 -11.75 -2.36
C LYS A 12 20.74 -11.08 -1.02
N LEU A 13 19.46 -10.98 -0.69
CA LEU A 13 19.00 -10.39 0.57
C LEU A 13 19.57 -11.13 1.79
N GLU A 14 19.63 -12.45 1.75
CA GLU A 14 20.15 -13.27 2.85
C GLU A 14 21.64 -12.99 3.12
N GLU A 15 22.41 -12.70 2.06
CA GLU A 15 23.83 -12.39 2.18
C GLU A 15 24.07 -11.01 2.81
N VAL A 16 23.27 -10.00 2.43
CA VAL A 16 23.34 -8.66 3.05
C VAL A 16 22.95 -8.74 4.52
N ASN A 17 21.83 -9.40 4.83
CA ASN A 17 21.32 -9.52 6.20
C ASN A 17 22.36 -10.19 7.10
N ALA A 18 22.94 -11.30 6.66
CA ALA A 18 23.98 -12.01 7.41
C ALA A 18 25.29 -11.21 7.54
N ALA A 19 25.62 -10.34 6.58
CA ALA A 19 26.79 -9.48 6.69
C ALA A 19 26.60 -8.34 7.69
N TYR A 20 25.44 -7.68 7.64
CA TYR A 20 25.07 -6.63 8.57
C TYR A 20 24.92 -7.15 10.00
N ASP A 21 24.18 -8.24 10.21
CA ASP A 21 23.93 -8.83 11.54
C ASP A 21 25.22 -9.38 12.18
N ALA A 22 26.19 -9.81 11.36
CA ALA A 22 27.52 -10.23 11.83
C ALA A 22 28.49 -9.06 12.06
N GLY A 23 28.08 -7.80 11.88
CA GLY A 23 28.92 -6.63 12.06
C GLY A 23 30.00 -6.43 11.00
N ARG A 24 29.87 -7.07 9.82
CA ARG A 24 30.80 -6.85 8.69
C ARG A 24 30.51 -5.55 7.93
N CYS A 25 29.31 -4.98 8.11
CA CYS A 25 28.89 -3.71 7.55
C CYS A 25 28.39 -2.80 8.67
N ASP A 26 28.82 -1.54 8.68
CA ASP A 26 28.45 -0.57 9.72
C ASP A 26 27.00 -0.09 9.60
N ALA A 27 26.43 -0.12 8.39
CA ALA A 27 25.08 0.35 8.10
C ALA A 27 24.42 -0.51 7.00
N TYR A 28 23.09 -0.50 7.01
CA TYR A 28 22.24 -1.12 6.00
C TYR A 28 21.41 -0.03 5.32
N THR A 29 21.34 -0.01 3.98
CA THR A 29 20.51 0.94 3.23
C THR A 29 19.55 0.23 2.26
N THR A 30 18.28 0.63 2.29
CA THR A 30 17.19 0.27 1.37
C THR A 30 15.99 1.17 1.67
N ASP A 31 14.83 0.91 1.09
CA ASP A 31 13.57 1.61 1.41
C ASP A 31 13.29 1.57 2.91
N GLN A 32 12.79 2.68 3.48
CA GLN A 32 12.57 2.77 4.92
C GLN A 32 11.63 1.67 5.43
N SER A 33 10.55 1.38 4.70
CA SER A 33 9.62 0.27 5.02
C SER A 33 10.31 -1.09 4.98
N GLY A 34 11.22 -1.30 4.03
CA GLY A 34 12.07 -2.48 3.94
C GLY A 34 12.98 -2.63 5.17
N LEU A 35 13.57 -1.53 5.65
CA LEU A 35 14.39 -1.54 6.87
C LEU A 35 13.59 -1.99 8.11
N TYR A 36 12.33 -1.56 8.27
CA TYR A 36 11.47 -2.05 9.36
C TYR A 36 11.24 -3.56 9.27
N GLY A 37 11.03 -4.08 8.07
CA GLY A 37 10.86 -5.52 7.83
C GLY A 37 12.12 -6.32 8.11
N ILE A 38 13.26 -5.87 7.58
CA ILE A 38 14.57 -6.51 7.78
C ILE A 38 14.94 -6.52 9.25
N ARG A 39 14.75 -5.41 9.98
CA ARG A 39 15.06 -5.33 11.41
C ARG A 39 14.40 -6.44 12.22
N LEU A 40 13.18 -6.85 11.88
CA LEU A 40 12.45 -7.91 12.57
C LEU A 40 13.04 -9.31 12.36
N THR A 41 13.90 -9.50 11.36
CA THR A 41 14.53 -10.79 11.04
C THR A 41 15.95 -10.93 11.57
N LEU A 42 16.52 -9.87 12.13
CA LEU A 42 17.88 -9.85 12.70
C LEU A 42 17.92 -10.51 14.08
N SER A 43 19.12 -10.90 14.51
CA SER A 43 19.34 -11.61 15.78
C SER A 43 18.82 -10.84 17.01
N SER A 44 18.98 -9.51 17.03
CA SER A 44 18.55 -8.65 18.14
C SER A 44 17.85 -7.38 17.62
N PRO A 45 16.57 -7.46 17.17
CA PRO A 45 15.88 -6.35 16.49
C PRO A 45 15.88 -5.01 17.23
N ALA A 46 15.90 -5.04 18.56
CA ALA A 46 15.89 -3.85 19.41
C ALA A 46 17.21 -3.04 19.36
N ASP A 47 18.31 -3.66 18.93
CA ASP A 47 19.64 -3.02 18.87
C ASP A 47 19.81 -2.18 17.59
N HIS A 48 18.86 -2.26 16.65
CA HIS A 48 18.94 -1.60 15.36
C HIS A 48 18.03 -0.37 15.25
N VAL A 49 18.63 0.76 14.87
CA VAL A 49 17.95 2.04 14.69
C VAL A 49 17.89 2.41 13.21
N VAL A 50 16.70 2.75 12.72
CA VAL A 50 16.51 3.39 11.41
C VAL A 50 16.75 4.89 11.60
N LEU A 51 17.75 5.43 10.92
CA LEU A 51 18.09 6.86 10.98
C LEU A 51 16.97 7.73 10.36
N PRO A 52 16.83 9.00 10.81
CA PRO A 52 15.72 9.85 10.38
C PRO A 52 15.86 10.40 8.95
N GLU A 53 17.06 10.38 8.36
CA GLU A 53 17.30 10.93 7.03
C GLU A 53 16.62 10.11 5.92
N ILE A 54 15.84 10.79 5.08
CA ILE A 54 15.31 10.24 3.83
C ILE A 54 16.08 10.85 2.66
N ILE A 55 16.80 10.02 1.90
CA ILE A 55 17.75 10.47 0.86
C ILE A 55 17.23 10.29 -0.58
N SER A 56 16.09 9.64 -0.77
CA SER A 56 15.48 9.40 -2.08
C SER A 56 13.95 9.40 -2.03
N LYS A 57 13.30 9.30 -3.20
CA LYS A 57 11.84 9.22 -3.35
C LYS A 57 11.50 7.90 -4.02
N GLU A 58 10.90 6.98 -3.27
CA GLU A 58 10.64 5.60 -3.72
C GLU A 58 9.12 5.32 -3.68
N PRO A 59 8.34 5.76 -4.70
CA PRO A 59 6.90 5.52 -4.76
C PRO A 59 6.61 4.10 -5.26
N LEU A 60 6.31 3.19 -4.34
CA LEU A 60 5.91 1.82 -4.67
C LEU A 60 4.46 1.81 -5.19
N GLY A 61 4.27 1.31 -6.40
CA GLY A 61 2.95 1.19 -7.02
C GLY A 61 2.84 -0.05 -7.91
N PRO A 62 1.62 -0.42 -8.34
CA PRO A 62 1.42 -1.53 -9.25
C PRO A 62 2.18 -1.33 -10.56
N ALA A 63 2.97 -2.33 -10.96
CA ALA A 63 3.68 -2.34 -12.24
C ALA A 63 3.11 -3.42 -13.16
N VAL A 64 2.87 -3.06 -14.41
CA VAL A 64 2.34 -3.96 -15.45
C VAL A 64 3.13 -3.78 -16.75
N ARG A 65 3.01 -4.74 -17.67
CA ARG A 65 3.61 -4.62 -19.01
C ARG A 65 2.91 -3.53 -19.83
N GLN A 66 3.66 -2.91 -20.73
CA GLN A 66 3.10 -2.01 -21.74
C GLN A 66 2.33 -2.79 -22.81
N GLY A 67 1.39 -2.13 -23.48
CA GLY A 67 0.61 -2.69 -24.59
C GLY A 67 -0.64 -3.49 -24.15
N ASP A 68 -0.96 -3.51 -22.86
CA ASP A 68 -2.17 -4.12 -22.31
C ASP A 68 -2.92 -3.10 -21.42
N ASP A 69 -3.65 -2.20 -22.09
CA ASP A 69 -4.33 -1.08 -21.43
C ASP A 69 -5.45 -1.57 -20.50
N GLN A 70 -6.15 -2.65 -20.88
CA GLN A 70 -7.21 -3.20 -20.04
C GLN A 70 -6.63 -3.70 -18.70
N TRP A 71 -5.53 -4.46 -18.75
CA TRP A 71 -4.88 -4.93 -17.52
C TRP A 71 -4.32 -3.77 -16.68
N ALA A 72 -3.75 -2.76 -17.33
CA ALA A 72 -3.30 -1.55 -16.65
C ALA A 72 -4.45 -0.81 -15.96
N HIS A 73 -5.62 -0.74 -16.59
CA HIS A 73 -6.82 -0.15 -16.00
C HIS A 73 -7.32 -0.94 -14.81
N ILE A 74 -7.38 -2.27 -14.90
CA ILE A 74 -7.80 -3.13 -13.78
C ILE A 74 -6.86 -2.94 -12.57
N ALA A 75 -5.54 -2.98 -12.78
CA ALA A 75 -4.56 -2.79 -11.70
C ALA A 75 -4.68 -1.40 -11.05
N ARG A 76 -4.79 -0.35 -11.87
CA ARG A 76 -4.92 1.04 -11.42
C ARG A 76 -6.21 1.25 -10.63
N TRP A 77 -7.35 0.82 -11.17
CA TRP A 77 -8.65 1.04 -10.55
C TRP A 77 -8.87 0.18 -9.32
N THR A 78 -8.25 -1.01 -9.23
CA THR A 78 -8.22 -1.79 -7.98
C THR A 78 -7.59 -0.99 -6.86
N TYR A 79 -6.42 -0.39 -7.11
CA TYR A 79 -5.75 0.45 -6.11
C TYR A 79 -6.59 1.69 -5.73
N PHE A 80 -7.18 2.38 -6.71
CA PHE A 80 -8.02 3.53 -6.41
C PHE A 80 -9.33 3.18 -5.70
N ALA A 81 -9.91 2.00 -5.96
CA ALA A 81 -11.07 1.51 -5.22
C ALA A 81 -10.76 1.30 -3.74
N LEU A 82 -9.59 0.77 -3.40
CA LEU A 82 -9.15 0.61 -2.01
C LEU A 82 -9.06 1.96 -1.28
N LEU A 83 -8.55 3.00 -1.95
CA LEU A 83 -8.46 4.35 -1.40
C LEU A 83 -9.84 4.99 -1.23
N ASN A 84 -10.68 4.95 -2.27
CA ASN A 84 -12.03 5.51 -2.23
C ASN A 84 -12.91 4.79 -1.18
N ALA A 85 -12.73 3.47 -1.01
CA ALA A 85 -13.44 2.73 0.03
C ALA A 85 -13.02 3.20 1.43
N GLU A 86 -11.73 3.41 1.69
CA GLU A 86 -11.26 3.96 2.97
C GLU A 86 -11.82 5.37 3.20
N GLU A 87 -11.74 6.24 2.19
CA GLU A 87 -12.23 7.62 2.25
C GLU A 87 -13.74 7.68 2.51
N ALA A 88 -14.51 6.75 1.94
CA ALA A 88 -15.96 6.63 2.16
C ALA A 88 -16.35 5.86 3.44
N GLY A 89 -15.39 5.39 4.24
CA GLY A 89 -15.67 4.61 5.45
C GLY A 89 -16.23 3.20 5.18
N ILE A 90 -16.02 2.68 3.97
CA ILE A 90 -16.41 1.33 3.57
C ILE A 90 -15.30 0.37 3.98
N THR A 91 -15.63 -0.65 4.73
CA THR A 91 -14.72 -1.63 5.34
C THR A 91 -15.12 -3.04 4.93
N GLN A 92 -14.23 -4.01 5.16
CA GLN A 92 -14.57 -5.43 5.00
C GLN A 92 -15.83 -5.82 5.80
N ALA A 93 -16.01 -5.22 6.98
CA ALA A 93 -17.11 -5.54 7.89
C ALA A 93 -18.47 -4.97 7.45
N ASN A 94 -18.50 -3.80 6.78
CA ASN A 94 -19.76 -3.11 6.45
C ASN A 94 -20.08 -3.04 4.95
N VAL A 95 -19.21 -3.51 4.06
CA VAL A 95 -19.40 -3.35 2.60
C VAL A 95 -20.73 -3.91 2.08
N GLU A 96 -21.23 -5.01 2.66
CA GLU A 96 -22.54 -5.54 2.27
C GLU A 96 -23.70 -4.66 2.71
N GLU A 97 -23.63 -4.06 3.90
CA GLU A 97 -24.61 -3.10 4.38
C GLU A 97 -24.59 -1.83 3.51
N MET A 98 -23.38 -1.34 3.19
CA MET A 98 -23.15 -0.12 2.42
C MET A 98 -23.73 -0.17 1.01
N LYS A 99 -24.02 -1.36 0.45
CA LYS A 99 -24.75 -1.51 -0.82
C LYS A 99 -26.16 -0.90 -0.79
N THR A 100 -26.75 -0.78 0.40
CA THR A 100 -28.07 -0.17 0.61
C THR A 100 -28.02 1.34 0.85
N SER A 101 -26.82 1.93 0.85
CA SER A 101 -26.64 3.38 1.01
C SER A 101 -27.44 4.17 -0.02
N THR A 102 -27.98 5.31 0.41
CA THR A 102 -28.65 6.29 -0.46
C THR A 102 -27.69 7.39 -0.96
N ASP A 103 -26.42 7.37 -0.55
CA ASP A 103 -25.41 8.30 -1.08
C ASP A 103 -25.03 7.91 -2.52
N PRO A 104 -25.27 8.79 -3.52
CA PRO A 104 -24.97 8.48 -4.92
C PRO A 104 -23.49 8.13 -5.17
N ASN A 105 -22.55 8.65 -4.38
CA ASN A 105 -21.14 8.33 -4.53
C ASN A 105 -20.83 6.91 -4.05
N ILE A 106 -21.44 6.47 -2.93
CA ILE A 106 -21.31 5.10 -2.44
C ILE A 106 -22.00 4.13 -3.41
N GLN A 107 -23.21 4.47 -3.87
CA GLN A 107 -23.94 3.62 -4.82
C GLN A 107 -23.13 3.36 -6.08
N ARG A 108 -22.51 4.41 -6.63
CA ARG A 108 -21.66 4.29 -7.81
C ARG A 108 -20.39 3.50 -7.56
N LEU A 109 -19.71 3.76 -6.45
CA LEU A 109 -18.50 3.04 -6.06
C LEU A 109 -18.77 1.55 -5.88
N LEU A 110 -19.91 1.18 -5.29
CA LEU A 110 -20.29 -0.21 -5.02
C LEU A 110 -21.10 -0.86 -6.15
N GLY A 111 -21.34 -0.15 -7.26
CA GLY A 111 -22.06 -0.68 -8.42
C GLY A 111 -23.56 -0.91 -8.21
N THR A 112 -24.18 -0.17 -7.29
CA THR A 112 -25.62 -0.20 -7.02
C THR A 112 -26.38 1.00 -7.61
N GLU A 113 -25.68 1.95 -8.26
CA GLU A 113 -26.31 3.02 -9.05
C GLU A 113 -27.10 2.41 -10.22
N PRO A 114 -28.38 2.80 -10.42
CA PRO A 114 -29.16 2.36 -11.57
C PRO A 114 -28.44 2.65 -12.88
N ASP A 115 -28.42 1.68 -13.79
CA ASP A 115 -27.74 1.76 -15.09
C ASP A 115 -26.22 2.00 -15.03
N GLY A 116 -25.58 1.84 -13.86
CA GLY A 116 -24.13 1.92 -13.70
C GLY A 116 -23.40 0.84 -14.51
N LYS A 117 -22.33 1.22 -15.23
CA LYS A 117 -21.56 0.33 -16.11
C LYS A 117 -20.05 0.32 -15.87
N TYR A 118 -19.57 0.98 -14.82
CA TYR A 118 -18.13 1.10 -14.54
C TYR A 118 -17.40 -0.24 -14.44
N GLY A 119 -18.01 -1.24 -13.79
CA GLY A 119 -17.43 -2.58 -13.75
C GLY A 119 -17.35 -3.21 -15.14
N ALA A 120 -18.47 -3.17 -15.88
CA ALA A 120 -18.53 -3.71 -17.24
C ALA A 120 -17.55 -3.03 -18.22
N ASP A 121 -17.38 -1.70 -18.13
CA ASP A 121 -16.43 -0.94 -18.95
C ASP A 121 -14.96 -1.30 -18.61
N LEU A 122 -14.70 -1.78 -17.39
CA LEU A 122 -13.41 -2.38 -17.00
C LEU A 122 -13.28 -3.86 -17.39
N GLY A 123 -14.34 -4.48 -17.90
CA GLY A 123 -14.40 -5.92 -18.19
C GLY A 123 -14.61 -6.80 -16.94
N LEU A 124 -15.16 -6.22 -15.87
CA LEU A 124 -15.45 -6.86 -14.59
C LEU A 124 -16.97 -6.87 -14.31
N SER A 125 -17.38 -7.54 -13.23
CA SER A 125 -18.74 -7.41 -12.71
C SER A 125 -18.95 -6.02 -12.08
N ASN A 126 -20.19 -5.52 -12.07
CA ASN A 126 -20.48 -4.21 -11.48
C ASN A 126 -20.17 -4.12 -9.98
N ASP A 127 -20.19 -5.24 -9.27
CA ASP A 127 -19.85 -5.33 -7.85
C ASP A 127 -18.33 -5.52 -7.60
N TRP A 128 -17.47 -5.18 -8.57
CA TRP A 128 -16.02 -5.38 -8.46
C TRP A 128 -15.39 -4.75 -7.19
N VAL A 129 -15.83 -3.54 -6.79
CA VAL A 129 -15.34 -2.91 -5.54
C VAL A 129 -15.82 -3.66 -4.30
N VAL A 130 -17.07 -4.14 -4.30
CA VAL A 130 -17.60 -4.97 -3.22
C VAL A 130 -16.73 -6.22 -3.08
N ASN A 131 -16.37 -6.86 -4.19
CA ASN A 131 -15.53 -8.05 -4.19
C ASN A 131 -14.11 -7.77 -3.68
N ILE A 132 -13.51 -6.64 -4.05
CA ILE A 132 -12.21 -6.20 -3.52
C ILE A 132 -12.27 -6.01 -2.00
N VAL A 133 -13.21 -5.20 -1.52
CA VAL A 133 -13.30 -4.85 -0.10
C VAL A 133 -13.68 -6.06 0.74
N LYS A 134 -14.54 -6.96 0.24
CA LYS A 134 -14.80 -8.24 0.90
C LYS A 134 -13.55 -9.11 1.04
N ALA A 135 -12.71 -9.15 0.02
CA ALA A 135 -11.55 -10.03 0.01
C ALA A 135 -10.44 -9.51 0.92
N VAL A 136 -10.16 -8.20 0.87
CA VAL A 136 -8.95 -7.64 1.50
C VAL A 136 -9.21 -6.43 2.39
N GLY A 137 -10.43 -5.95 2.52
CA GLY A 137 -10.75 -4.67 3.15
C GLY A 137 -10.38 -3.48 2.26
N ASN A 138 -10.46 -2.27 2.82
CA ASN A 138 -9.98 -1.04 2.19
C ASN A 138 -8.46 -0.85 2.39
N TYR A 139 -7.91 0.24 1.84
CA TYR A 139 -6.49 0.55 1.95
C TYR A 139 -5.99 0.65 3.40
N GLY A 140 -6.75 1.33 4.27
CA GLY A 140 -6.43 1.46 5.69
C GLY A 140 -6.38 0.11 6.41
N GLU A 141 -7.36 -0.76 6.17
CA GLU A 141 -7.40 -2.12 6.74
C GLU A 141 -6.19 -2.96 6.28
N MET A 142 -5.83 -2.86 5.00
CA MET A 142 -4.63 -3.51 4.45
C MET A 142 -3.35 -2.95 5.09
N PHE A 143 -3.25 -1.64 5.25
CA PHE A 143 -2.10 -1.00 5.85
C PHE A 143 -1.94 -1.43 7.32
N GLU A 144 -2.98 -1.28 8.12
CA GLU A 144 -2.93 -1.51 9.57
C GLU A 144 -2.60 -2.96 9.92
N ARG A 145 -3.13 -3.95 9.19
CA ARG A 145 -2.85 -5.36 9.49
C ARG A 145 -1.45 -5.82 9.09
N ASN A 146 -0.87 -5.22 8.04
CA ASN A 146 0.40 -5.70 7.47
C ASN A 146 1.61 -4.90 7.97
N VAL A 147 1.51 -3.57 8.02
CA VAL A 147 2.65 -2.69 8.30
C VAL A 147 2.38 -1.67 9.41
N GLY A 148 1.10 -1.38 9.67
CA GLY A 148 0.69 -0.35 10.62
C GLY A 148 0.66 -0.79 12.08
N SER A 149 -0.24 -0.19 12.85
CA SER A 149 -0.37 -0.39 14.29
C SER A 149 -0.78 -1.83 14.66
N GLY A 150 -1.45 -2.54 13.75
CA GLY A 150 -1.85 -3.94 13.90
C GLY A 150 -0.72 -4.94 13.64
N SER A 151 0.42 -4.52 13.10
CA SER A 151 1.54 -5.42 12.76
C SER A 151 2.74 -5.24 13.68
N PRO A 152 3.74 -6.14 13.68
CA PRO A 152 4.98 -5.96 14.42
C PRO A 152 5.84 -4.77 13.94
N LEU A 153 5.60 -4.26 12.72
CA LEU A 153 6.41 -3.19 12.14
C LEU A 153 6.07 -1.81 12.75
N LYS A 154 4.81 -1.59 13.12
CA LYS A 154 4.34 -0.34 13.76
C LYS A 154 4.64 0.93 12.94
N ILE A 155 4.58 0.84 11.61
CA ILE A 155 4.83 1.97 10.71
C ILE A 155 3.64 2.94 10.79
N ALA A 156 3.90 4.21 11.10
CA ALA A 156 2.87 5.24 11.03
C ALA A 156 2.48 5.53 9.57
N ARG A 157 1.22 5.93 9.33
CA ARG A 157 0.72 6.24 7.98
C ARG A 157 1.58 7.26 7.25
N GLY A 158 1.94 8.38 7.88
CA GLY A 158 2.79 9.41 7.27
C GLY A 158 2.29 9.84 5.88
N ILE A 159 3.16 9.82 4.87
CA ILE A 159 2.80 10.13 3.48
C ILE A 159 1.78 9.13 2.88
N ASN A 160 1.62 7.95 3.47
CA ASN A 160 0.62 6.95 3.10
C ASN A 160 -0.75 7.18 3.79
N ALA A 161 -0.94 8.27 4.52
CA ALA A 161 -2.27 8.69 4.94
C ALA A 161 -3.11 9.14 3.73
N LEU A 162 -4.44 9.07 3.86
CA LEU A 162 -5.34 9.68 2.88
C LEU A 162 -5.01 11.16 2.70
N TRP A 163 -5.25 11.67 1.49
CA TRP A 163 -5.04 13.08 1.16
C TRP A 163 -5.82 14.04 2.10
N THR A 164 -7.03 13.66 2.50
CA THR A 164 -7.84 14.39 3.49
C THR A 164 -7.31 14.32 4.93
N LYS A 165 -6.29 13.49 5.18
CA LYS A 165 -5.64 13.26 6.47
C LYS A 165 -4.16 13.66 6.47
N GLY A 166 -3.77 14.53 5.54
CA GLY A 166 -2.41 15.09 5.46
C GLY A 166 -1.37 14.20 4.78
N GLY A 167 -1.78 13.10 4.15
CA GLY A 167 -0.90 12.27 3.33
C GLY A 167 -1.06 12.52 1.83
N LEU A 168 -0.56 11.59 1.02
CA LEU A 168 -0.52 11.67 -0.44
C LEU A 168 -1.41 10.63 -1.13
N GLN A 169 -2.04 9.73 -0.37
CA GLN A 169 -2.92 8.70 -0.94
C GLN A 169 -4.24 9.34 -1.37
N TYR A 170 -4.36 9.58 -2.68
CA TYR A 170 -5.52 10.18 -3.32
C TYR A 170 -6.15 9.16 -4.27
N GLY A 171 -7.41 8.80 -4.02
CA GLY A 171 -8.19 8.00 -4.95
C GLY A 171 -8.91 8.92 -5.95
N PRO A 172 -8.55 8.93 -7.24
CA PRO A 172 -9.37 9.59 -8.25
C PRO A 172 -10.81 9.09 -8.19
N PRO A 173 -11.79 9.97 -8.48
CA PRO A 173 -13.19 9.61 -8.35
C PRO A 173 -13.54 8.48 -9.32
N VAL A 174 -14.25 7.47 -8.82
CA VAL A 174 -14.97 6.52 -9.67
C VAL A 174 -16.20 7.27 -10.19
N ARG A 175 -16.09 7.94 -11.34
CA ARG A 175 -17.14 8.80 -11.92
C ARG A 175 -17.04 8.84 -13.43
#